data_AF-A0A7Y0ANV6-F1
#
_entry.id   AF-A0A7Y0ANV6-F1
#
_cell.length_a   1.000
_cell.length_b   1.000
_cell.length_c   1.000
_cell.angle_alpha   90.00
_cell.angle_beta   90.00
_cell.angle_gamma   90.00
#
_symmetry.space_group_name_H-M   'P 1'
#
loop_
_entity.id
_entity.type
_entity.pdbx_description
1 polymer ?
#
loop_
_entity_poly.entity_id
_entity_poly.type
_entity_poly.pdbx_seq_one_letter_code
_entity_poly.pdbx_strand_id
1 'polypeptide(L)' 'MKTKSKTEAKKLAKAYSYNNDYRDVPIYIIYCNRSENYYVDTNSLIRLWERLIGYYINGIFTSEKDNL' A
#
# COMPACT_ATOMS: atom_id res chain seq x y z
N MET A 1 6.68 -4.05 -3.99
CA MET A 1 7.94 -4.71 -3.54
C MET A 1 8.00 -4.77 -2.01
N LYS A 2 8.80 -5.65 -1.39
CA LYS A 2 8.95 -5.71 0.09
C LYS A 2 10.41 -5.84 0.56
N THR A 3 10.74 -5.27 1.71
CA THR A 3 12.04 -5.39 2.41
C THR A 3 11.84 -5.34 3.92
N LYS A 4 12.76 -5.92 4.70
CA LYS A 4 12.79 -5.78 6.16
C LYS A 4 13.39 -4.45 6.63
N SER A 5 14.13 -3.75 5.77
CA SER A 5 14.83 -2.51 6.14
C SER A 5 14.00 -1.28 5.78
N LYS A 6 13.68 -0.46 6.78
CA LYS A 6 13.03 0.85 6.57
C LYS A 6 13.84 1.75 5.63
N THR A 7 15.16 1.70 5.73
CA THR A 7 16.07 2.52 4.91
C THR A 7 16.02 2.08 3.45
N GLU A 8 16.01 0.78 3.19
CA GLU A 8 15.85 0.25 1.83
C GLU A 8 14.48 0.58 1.26
N ALA A 9 13.41 0.47 2.07
CA ALA A 9 12.07 0.83 1.63
C ALA A 9 11.99 2.30 1.19
N LYS A 10 12.64 3.21 1.92
CA LYS A 10 12.74 4.62 1.54
C LYS A 10 13.53 4.83 0.23
N LYS A 11 14.65 4.13 0.06
CA LYS A 11 15.44 4.19 -1.18
C LYS A 11 14.63 3.71 -2.38
N LEU A 12 13.90 2.60 -2.22
CA LEU A 12 13.01 2.05 -3.24
C LEU A 12 11.89 3.03 -3.59
N ALA A 13 11.18 3.56 -2.59
CA ALA A 13 10.11 4.54 -2.83
C ALA A 13 10.62 5.77 -3.59
N LYS A 14 11.82 6.27 -3.23
CA LYS A 14 12.46 7.37 -3.95
C LYS A 14 12.77 6.99 -5.41
N ALA A 15 13.31 5.80 -5.67
CA ALA A 15 13.55 5.34 -7.04
C ALA A 15 12.25 5.27 -7.85
N TYR A 16 11.16 4.77 -7.26
CA TYR A 16 9.84 4.73 -7.90
C TYR A 16 9.30 6.14 -8.21
N SER A 17 9.53 7.13 -7.34
CA SER A 17 9.09 8.50 -7.56
C SER A 17 9.75 9.19 -8.76
N TYR A 18 10.88 8.65 -9.23
CA TYR A 18 11.56 9.15 -10.42
C TYR A 18 11.10 8.48 -11.71
N ASN A 19 10.33 7.40 -11.64
CA ASN A 19 9.78 6.78 -12.83
C ASN A 19 8.58 7.59 -13.33
N ASN A 20 8.64 8.03 -14.58
CA ASN A 20 7.57 8.80 -15.22
C ASN A 20 6.25 8.03 -15.31
N ASP A 21 6.27 6.69 -15.30
CA ASP A 21 5.06 5.86 -15.28
C ASP A 21 4.22 6.06 -14.01
N TYR A 22 4.83 6.59 -12.94
CA TYR A 22 4.19 6.82 -11.65
C TYR A 22 4.16 8.29 -11.24
N ARG A 23 4.38 9.22 -12.19
CA ARG A 23 4.51 10.67 -11.90
C ARG A 23 3.35 11.24 -11.08
N ASP A 24 2.13 10.82 -11.41
CA ASP A 24 0.90 11.32 -10.79
C ASP A 24 0.26 10.30 -9.83
N VAL A 25 1.03 9.27 -9.43
CA VAL A 25 0.55 8.19 -8.58
C VAL A 25 1.23 8.25 -7.22
N PRO A 26 0.47 8.29 -6.10
CA PRO A 26 1.07 8.30 -4.78
C PRO A 26 1.83 6.99 -4.51
N ILE A 27 3.01 7.08 -3.91
CA ILE A 27 3.81 5.92 -3.50
C ILE A 27 3.75 5.79 -1.98
N TYR A 28 3.34 4.62 -1.52
CA TYR A 28 3.16 4.30 -0.11
C TYR A 28 4.27 3.38 0.39
N ILE A 29 4.72 3.64 1.62
CA ILE A 29 5.53 2.71 2.39
C ILE A 29 4.66 2.18 3.52
N ILE A 30 4.30 0.90 3.47
CA ILE A 30 3.37 0.26 4.39
C ILE A 30 4.15 -0.72 5.27
N TYR A 31 4.10 -0.56 6.58
CA TYR A 31 4.70 -1.51 7.51
C TYR A 31 3.67 -2.56 7.94
N CYS A 32 3.99 -3.84 7.75
CA CYS A 32 3.15 -4.94 8.20
C CYS A 32 3.73 -5.56 9.46
N ASN A 33 3.09 -5.31 10.61
CA ASN A 33 3.53 -5.83 11.91
C ASN A 33 3.63 -7.37 11.94
N ARG A 34 2.68 -8.07 11.30
CA ARG A 34 2.64 -9.55 11.28
C ARG A 34 3.86 -10.17 10.58
N SER A 35 4.35 -9.54 9.52
CA SER A 35 5.45 -10.08 8.71
C SER A 35 6.77 -9.34 8.93
N GLU A 36 6.74 -8.27 9.71
CA GLU A 36 7.85 -7.34 9.97
C GLU A 36 8.50 -6.78 8.68
N ASN A 37 7.74 -6.74 7.58
CA ASN A 37 8.20 -6.20 6.31
C ASN A 37 7.61 -4.82 6.03
N TYR A 38 8.39 -4.00 5.35
CA TYR A 38 7.96 -2.80 4.66
C TYR A 38 7.60 -3.12 3.21
N TYR A 39 6.42 -2.71 2.78
CA TYR A 39 5.93 -2.82 1.41
C TYR A 39 6.00 -1.44 0.75
N VAL A 40 6.46 -1.38 -0.49
CA VAL A 40 6.44 -0.19 -1.34
C VAL A 40 5.50 -0.46 -2.51
N ASP A 41 4.45 0.35 -2.64
CA ASP A 41 3.37 0.17 -3.61
C ASP A 41 2.67 1.51 -3.93
N THR A 42 1.96 1.56 -5.06
CA THR A 42 1.33 2.76 -5.62
C THR A 42 -0.17 2.89 -5.32
N ASN A 43 -0.80 1.80 -4.88
CA ASN A 43 -2.13 1.74 -4.22
C ASN A 43 -2.65 0.29 -4.17
N SER A 44 -2.04 -0.62 -4.93
CA SER A 44 -2.53 -1.98 -5.18
C SER A 44 -2.80 -2.75 -3.88
N LEU A 45 -1.89 -2.67 -2.92
CA LEU A 45 -1.99 -3.32 -1.62
C LEU A 45 -3.09 -2.70 -0.77
N ILE A 46 -3.22 -1.37 -0.76
CA ILE A 46 -4.30 -0.69 -0.03
C ILE A 46 -5.64 -1.17 -0.58
N ARG A 47 -5.82 -1.14 -1.91
CA ARG A 47 -7.06 -1.61 -2.55
C ARG A 47 -7.33 -3.10 -2.33
N LEU A 48 -6.29 -3.93 -2.27
CA LEU A 48 -6.44 -5.35 -1.94
C LEU A 48 -6.92 -5.53 -0.48
N TRP A 49 -6.40 -4.74 0.45
CA TRP A 49 -6.85 -4.74 1.85
C TRP A 49 -8.30 -4.25 1.99
N GLU A 50 -8.65 -3.16 1.30
CA GLU A 50 -10.02 -2.63 1.25
C GLU A 50 -11.02 -3.67 0.74
N ARG A 51 -10.61 -4.48 -0.24
CA ARG A 51 -11.39 -5.62 -0.72
C ARG A 51 -11.50 -6.71 0.36
N LEU A 52 -10.39 -7.29 0.78
CA LEU A 52 -10.40 -8.45 1.68
C LEU A 52 -11.06 -8.22 3.05
N ILE A 53 -11.02 -6.99 3.56
CA ILE A 53 -11.42 -6.67 4.94
C ILE A 53 -12.56 -5.65 4.99
N GLY A 54 -12.76 -4.85 3.94
CA GLY A 54 -13.59 -3.65 3.98
C GLY A 54 -12.78 -2.39 4.23
N TYR A 55 -13.42 -1.23 4.12
CA TYR A 55 -12.79 0.09 4.16
C TYR A 55 -13.70 1.14 4.81
N TYR A 56 -13.14 2.28 5.22
CA TYR A 56 -13.92 3.35 5.85
C TYR A 56 -14.20 4.48 4.87
N ILE A 57 -15.46 4.95 4.83
CA ILE A 57 -15.86 6.17 4.11
C ILE A 57 -16.38 7.16 5.15
N ASN A 58 -15.71 8.31 5.29
CA ASN A 58 -16.10 9.37 6.25
C ASN A 58 -16.31 8.85 7.69
N GLY A 59 -15.49 7.91 8.14
CA GLY A 59 -15.58 7.32 9.49
C GLY A 59 -16.57 6.17 9.64
N ILE A 60 -17.32 5.82 8.59
CA ILE A 60 -18.25 4.68 8.59
C ILE A 60 -17.56 3.48 7.93
N PHE A 61 -17.48 2.36 8.66
CA PHE A 61 -16.95 1.10 8.13
C PHE A 61 -17.89 0.53 7.07
N THR A 62 -17.33 0.23 5.91
CA THR A 62 -17.99 -0.44 4.79
C THR A 62 -17.32 -1.80 4.65
N SER A 63 -18.01 -2.86 5.10
CA SER A 63 -17.57 -4.23 4.81
C SER A 63 -17.61 -4.48 3.31
N GLU A 64 -16.79 -5.40 2.80
CA GLU A 64 -16.98 -5.86 1.42
C GLU A 64 -18.43 -6.36 1.28
N LYS A 65 -19.19 -5.84 0.30
CA LYS A 65 -20.49 -6.44 -0.05
C LYS A 65 -20.18 -7.80 -0.65
N ASP A 66 -20.80 -8.84 -0.12
CA ASP A 66 -20.83 -10.20 -0.68
C ASP A 66 -21.11 -10.15 -2.19
N ASN A 67 -20.05 -10.10 -3.01
CA ASN A 67 -20.13 -10.32 -4.44
C ASN A 67 -19.37 -11.61 -4.71
N LEU A 68 -20.03 -12.72 -4.36
CA LEU A 68 -19.86 -14.01 -5.02
C LEU A 68 -20.36 -13.92 -6.46
#